data_AF-A0A1B6HL27-F1
#
_entry.id   AF-A0A1B6HL27-F1
#
_cell.length_a   1.000
_cell.length_b   1.000
_cell.length_c   1.000
_cell.angle_alpha   90.00
_cell.angle_beta   90.00
_cell.angle_gamma   90.00
#
_symmetry.space_group_name_H-M   'P 1'
#
loop_
_entity.id
_entity.type
_entity.pdbx_description
1 polymer ?
#
loop_
_entity_poly.entity_id
_entity_poly.type
_entity_poly.pdbx_seq_one_letter_code
_entity_poly.pdbx_strand_id
1 'polypeptide(L)'
;MLWVARNGVMPPTKQPSALASLAQSALAAQLVSLCRTLQTVAQETTPAHALSIAQTRLRPLWISSLPGCVRAQLLEEGAGILATPVPDTGAMGAGPVPLYLLSLLLAPDIKRLRVELCCYYGCSHQAALLRLLTNQGSGLESLQLARSALLRLDHNLLHSALLSAASLQRLILQNIASDSILTVVGSACKNLTVLDVAHSRQVTDAGLRQLFLQVEIRDKTQTTRCGTNVKGKLKTMRWSCLRKLLRPFSNLGFSRNSETKLADVSFLLEYCESRNPLCKSLRVLNIANTAVTSAGVLLALRSAPGIHSLGDYCHMGRALEVYERVCGPGNLPEFHLRSARSSRTNLHRLELLSSACPELQRLSLSEPHHTPESLSLLPMTLTSLSLHGVPNSPIWVAKLLKFFEGPHGRNLKELVIRFFLPEFLTQIDLGSVLKNCTNLQSLVLDGANVDWLTDG
;
A
#
# COMPACT_ATOMS: atom_id res chain seq x y z
N MET A 1 20.25 13.45 50.75
CA MET A 1 20.30 12.20 49.96
C MET A 1 19.74 12.49 48.57
N LEU A 2 20.63 12.61 47.59
CA LEU A 2 20.30 12.86 46.20
C LEU A 2 19.71 11.58 45.56
N TRP A 3 18.60 11.71 44.85
CA TRP A 3 18.20 10.74 43.83
C TRP A 3 18.53 11.33 42.46
N VAL A 4 19.40 10.62 41.75
CA VAL A 4 19.85 10.92 40.39
C VAL A 4 18.79 10.43 39.41
N ALA A 5 18.19 11.35 38.65
CA ALA A 5 17.37 11.02 37.51
C ALA A 5 18.27 10.59 36.34
N ARG A 6 18.16 9.31 35.93
CA ARG A 6 18.70 8.83 34.65
C ARG A 6 17.52 8.45 33.75
N ASN A 7 17.40 9.19 32.65
CA ASN A 7 16.69 8.86 31.41
C ASN A 7 15.21 8.49 31.54
N GLY A 8 14.40 9.46 31.96
CA GLY A 8 12.96 9.45 31.71
C GLY A 8 12.66 10.05 30.34
N VAL A 9 12.43 9.21 29.32
CA VAL A 9 11.56 9.62 28.21
C VAL A 9 10.15 9.59 28.80
N MET A 10 9.64 10.75 29.21
CA MET A 10 8.21 10.88 29.51
C MET A 10 7.43 10.51 28.23
N PRO A 11 6.40 9.64 28.30
CA PRO A 11 5.49 9.48 27.19
C PRO A 11 4.83 10.85 26.93
N PRO A 12 4.61 11.26 25.67
CA PRO A 12 3.98 12.53 25.39
C PRO A 12 2.54 12.45 25.91
N THR A 13 2.29 13.04 27.08
CA THR A 13 0.95 13.32 27.55
C THR A 13 0.36 14.34 26.59
N LYS A 14 -0.36 13.85 25.56
CA LYS A 14 -1.16 14.72 24.70
C LYS A 14 -2.17 15.42 25.60
N GLN A 15 -1.92 16.69 25.93
CA GLN A 15 -2.94 17.52 26.53
C GLN A 15 -4.14 17.55 25.56
N PRO A 16 -5.34 17.19 26.03
CA PRO A 16 -6.53 17.24 25.20
C PRO A 16 -6.76 18.69 24.75
N SER A 17 -6.97 18.88 23.45
CA SER A 17 -7.17 20.21 22.88
C SER A 17 -8.52 20.84 23.24
N ALA A 18 -9.47 20.03 23.75
CA ALA A 18 -10.80 20.49 24.18
C ALA A 18 -11.46 19.55 25.21
N LEU A 19 -12.43 20.07 25.99
CA LEU A 19 -13.30 19.28 26.89
C LEU A 19 -14.02 18.12 26.18
N ALA A 20 -14.42 18.31 24.92
CA ALA A 20 -15.02 17.26 24.11
C ALA A 20 -14.08 16.06 23.92
N SER A 21 -12.77 16.30 23.73
CA SER A 21 -11.77 15.24 23.57
C SER A 21 -11.55 14.44 24.86
N LEU A 22 -11.68 15.08 26.03
CA LEU A 22 -11.66 14.40 27.34
C LEU A 22 -12.86 13.47 27.49
N ALA A 23 -14.07 13.95 27.17
CA ALA A 23 -15.29 13.15 27.25
C ALA A 23 -15.24 11.95 26.28
N GLN A 24 -14.74 12.15 25.07
CA GLN A 24 -14.58 11.11 24.06
C GLN A 24 -13.59 10.03 24.51
N SER A 25 -12.43 10.43 25.02
CA SER A 25 -11.43 9.50 25.57
C SER A 25 -11.97 8.69 26.76
N ALA A 26 -12.74 9.34 27.64
CA ALA A 26 -13.39 8.66 28.76
C ALA A 26 -14.43 7.63 28.27
N LEU A 27 -15.24 7.99 27.27
CA LEU A 27 -16.22 7.09 26.66
C LEU A 27 -15.56 5.90 25.96
N ALA A 28 -14.47 6.14 25.21
CA ALA A 28 -13.68 5.10 24.57
C ALA A 28 -13.08 4.13 25.61
N ALA A 29 -12.57 4.64 26.74
CA ALA A 29 -12.07 3.79 27.82
C ALA A 29 -13.16 2.93 28.47
N GLN A 30 -14.36 3.50 28.70
CA GLN A 30 -15.51 2.75 29.20
C GLN A 30 -15.97 1.65 28.22
N LEU A 31 -16.01 1.97 26.92
CA LEU A 31 -16.30 1.00 25.86
C LEU A 31 -15.28 -0.14 25.83
N VAL A 32 -13.99 0.17 25.95
CA VAL A 32 -12.94 -0.84 26.05
C VAL A 32 -13.13 -1.71 27.29
N SER A 33 -13.46 -1.12 28.44
CA SER A 33 -13.77 -1.87 29.67
C SER A 33 -14.94 -2.82 29.47
N LEU A 34 -16.03 -2.35 28.85
CA LEU A 34 -17.19 -3.17 28.50
C LEU A 34 -16.79 -4.35 27.58
N CYS A 35 -15.93 -4.10 26.59
CA CYS A 35 -15.46 -5.15 25.70
C CYS A 35 -14.54 -6.16 26.41
N ARG A 36 -13.78 -5.76 27.44
CA ARG A 36 -13.06 -6.68 28.32
C ARG A 36 -14.00 -7.51 29.19
N THR A 37 -15.10 -6.93 29.67
CA THR A 37 -16.16 -7.72 30.35
C THR A 37 -16.82 -8.72 29.39
N LEU A 38 -17.03 -8.37 28.12
CA LEU A 38 -17.51 -9.34 27.13
C LEU A 38 -16.48 -10.46 26.89
N GLN A 39 -15.18 -10.16 26.99
CA GLN A 39 -14.14 -11.18 26.93
C GLN A 39 -14.18 -12.13 28.13
N THR A 40 -14.41 -11.65 29.35
CA THR A 40 -14.56 -12.53 30.52
C THR A 40 -15.79 -13.42 30.39
N VAL A 41 -16.92 -12.85 29.94
CA VAL A 41 -18.13 -13.63 29.62
C VAL A 41 -17.87 -14.69 28.57
N ALA A 42 -17.06 -14.38 27.55
CA ALA A 42 -16.69 -15.34 26.51
C ALA A 42 -15.83 -16.50 27.04
N GLN A 43 -15.02 -16.27 28.07
CA GLN A 43 -14.19 -17.30 28.72
C GLN A 43 -15.05 -18.23 29.59
N GLU A 44 -16.10 -17.70 30.22
CA GLU A 44 -17.05 -18.49 31.02
C GLU A 44 -18.08 -19.24 30.17
N THR A 45 -18.38 -18.72 28.98
CA THR A 45 -19.39 -19.27 28.06
C THR A 45 -18.78 -19.67 26.72
N THR A 46 -19.03 -18.91 25.65
CA THR A 46 -18.40 -19.05 24.34
C THR A 46 -18.21 -17.69 23.66
N PRO A 47 -17.22 -17.55 22.76
CA PRO A 47 -17.05 -16.32 21.97
C PRO A 47 -18.28 -15.94 21.14
N ALA A 48 -19.00 -16.94 20.61
CA ALA A 48 -20.22 -16.72 19.85
C ALA A 48 -21.35 -16.15 20.71
N HIS A 49 -21.47 -16.62 21.96
CA HIS A 49 -22.45 -16.10 22.91
C HIS A 49 -22.15 -14.64 23.28
N ALA A 50 -20.89 -14.31 23.60
CA ALA A 50 -20.49 -12.93 23.88
C ALA A 50 -20.71 -11.99 22.68
N LEU A 51 -20.43 -12.44 21.45
CA LEU A 51 -20.73 -11.68 20.24
C LEU A 51 -22.23 -11.43 20.07
N SER A 52 -23.06 -12.44 20.38
CA SER A 52 -24.52 -12.31 20.34
C SER A 52 -25.02 -11.28 21.34
N ILE A 53 -24.51 -11.29 22.58
CA ILE A 53 -24.84 -10.27 23.60
C ILE A 53 -24.49 -8.87 23.08
N ALA A 54 -23.28 -8.71 22.53
CA ALA A 54 -22.83 -7.45 21.98
C ALA A 54 -23.77 -6.95 20.87
N GLN A 55 -24.13 -7.82 19.92
CA GLN A 55 -24.92 -7.44 18.75
C GLN A 55 -26.42 -7.24 19.04
N THR A 56 -26.99 -8.00 19.98
CA THR A 56 -28.45 -8.01 20.20
C THR A 56 -28.89 -7.11 21.34
N ARG A 57 -28.09 -7.01 22.42
CA ARG A 57 -28.47 -6.24 23.62
C ARG A 57 -27.78 -4.89 23.69
N LEU A 58 -26.47 -4.84 23.43
CA LEU A 58 -25.67 -3.64 23.66
C LEU A 58 -25.62 -2.73 22.42
N ARG A 59 -25.41 -3.30 21.24
CA ARG A 59 -25.29 -2.57 19.97
C ARG A 59 -26.47 -1.61 19.68
N PRO A 60 -27.75 -1.97 19.91
CA PRO A 60 -28.85 -1.03 19.68
C PRO A 60 -28.72 0.27 20.47
N LEU A 61 -28.22 0.21 21.71
CA LEU A 61 -28.00 1.38 22.57
C LEU A 61 -26.95 2.33 21.99
N TRP A 62 -25.91 1.78 21.36
CA TRP A 62 -24.82 2.57 20.78
C TRP A 62 -25.15 3.11 19.39
N ILE A 63 -25.73 2.29 18.53
CA ILE A 63 -26.00 2.69 17.13
C ILE A 63 -27.13 3.69 17.03
N SER A 64 -28.19 3.54 17.83
CA SER A 64 -29.30 4.50 17.83
C SER A 64 -28.92 5.85 18.43
N SER A 65 -27.96 5.87 19.36
CA SER A 65 -27.61 7.07 20.11
C SER A 65 -26.46 7.87 19.50
N LEU A 66 -25.63 7.27 18.62
CA LEU A 66 -24.41 7.90 18.13
C LEU A 66 -24.36 8.03 16.59
N PRO A 67 -24.10 9.25 16.06
CA PRO A 67 -23.77 9.45 14.66
C PRO A 67 -22.53 8.67 14.22
N GLY A 68 -22.46 8.29 12.94
CA GLY A 68 -21.35 7.52 12.38
C GLY A 68 -19.97 8.17 12.54
N CYS A 69 -19.88 9.50 12.51
CA CYS A 69 -18.62 10.21 12.75
C CYS A 69 -18.08 9.98 14.17
N VAL A 70 -18.96 10.02 15.19
CA VAL A 70 -18.60 9.76 16.58
C VAL A 70 -18.21 8.30 16.76
N ARG A 71 -18.96 7.36 16.16
CA ARG A 71 -18.61 5.93 16.21
C ARG A 71 -17.27 5.63 15.57
N ALA A 72 -16.95 6.26 14.45
CA ALA A 72 -15.65 6.12 13.80
C ALA A 72 -14.50 6.64 14.70
N GLN A 73 -14.69 7.79 15.34
CA GLN A 73 -13.71 8.35 16.28
C GLN A 73 -13.51 7.45 17.52
N LEU A 74 -14.60 6.92 18.09
CA LEU A 74 -14.54 5.98 19.21
C LEU A 74 -13.86 4.65 18.84
N LEU A 75 -14.05 4.17 17.60
CA LEU A 75 -13.32 3.01 17.09
C LEU A 75 -11.82 3.26 17.01
N GLU A 76 -11.40 4.43 16.50
CA GLU A 76 -9.99 4.80 16.40
C GLU A 76 -9.33 4.97 17.78
N GLU A 77 -9.97 5.69 18.70
CA GLU A 77 -9.46 5.87 20.07
C GLU A 77 -9.47 4.56 20.86
N GLY A 78 -10.55 3.78 20.78
CA GLY A 78 -10.64 2.48 21.44
C GLY A 78 -9.57 1.51 20.93
N ALA A 79 -9.31 1.48 19.62
CA ALA A 79 -8.21 0.71 19.06
C ALA A 79 -6.84 1.21 19.57
N GLY A 80 -6.65 2.52 19.71
CA GLY A 80 -5.44 3.11 20.29
C GLY A 80 -5.19 2.67 21.73
N ILE A 81 -6.22 2.68 22.58
CA ILE A 81 -6.16 2.19 23.97
C ILE A 81 -5.82 0.68 24.01
N LEU A 82 -6.35 -0.10 23.07
CA LEU A 82 -6.06 -1.53 22.97
C LEU A 82 -4.64 -1.83 22.46
N ALA A 83 -4.04 -0.91 21.71
CA ALA A 83 -2.69 -1.03 21.18
C ALA A 83 -1.60 -0.63 22.18
N THR A 84 -1.92 0.11 23.25
CA THR A 84 -0.92 0.47 24.27
C THR A 84 -0.52 -0.76 25.09
N PRO A 85 0.77 -1.14 25.12
CA PRO A 85 1.24 -2.24 25.94
C PRO A 85 1.05 -1.88 27.42
N VAL A 86 0.40 -2.77 28.18
CA VAL A 86 0.25 -2.59 29.63
C VAL A 86 1.62 -2.90 30.27
N PRO A 87 2.26 -1.96 30.98
CA PRO A 87 3.47 -2.24 31.72
C PRO A 87 3.19 -3.33 32.76
N ASP A 88 4.15 -4.24 32.95
CA ASP A 88 4.15 -5.33 33.95
C ASP A 88 3.28 -6.56 33.71
N THR A 89 2.52 -6.62 32.60
CA THR A 89 1.92 -7.88 32.13
C THR A 89 2.58 -8.29 30.83
N GLY A 90 3.42 -9.32 30.84
CA GLY A 90 4.08 -9.82 29.63
C GLY A 90 3.09 -9.97 28.48
N ALA A 91 3.25 -9.12 27.45
CA ALA A 91 2.50 -9.03 26.19
C ALA A 91 1.24 -9.91 26.05
N MET A 92 0.25 -9.78 26.93
CA MET A 92 -1.08 -10.29 26.65
C MET A 92 -1.72 -9.32 25.67
N GLY A 93 -1.61 -9.63 24.38
CA GLY A 93 -2.31 -8.89 23.33
C GLY A 93 -3.79 -8.76 23.67
N ALA A 94 -4.46 -7.74 23.12
CA ALA A 94 -5.85 -7.39 23.41
C ALA A 94 -6.91 -8.49 23.14
N GLY A 95 -6.51 -9.71 22.80
CA GLY A 95 -7.40 -10.86 22.63
C GLY A 95 -8.51 -10.58 21.61
N PRO A 96 -9.74 -11.08 21.83
CA PRO A 96 -10.90 -10.81 20.98
C PRO A 96 -11.52 -9.41 21.15
N VAL A 97 -10.99 -8.56 22.02
CA VAL A 97 -11.63 -7.29 22.42
C VAL A 97 -11.90 -6.35 21.24
N PRO A 98 -10.98 -6.16 20.27
CA PRO A 98 -11.28 -5.36 19.08
C PRO A 98 -12.47 -5.87 18.26
N LEU A 99 -12.71 -7.20 18.23
CA LEU A 99 -13.88 -7.75 17.53
C LEU A 99 -15.20 -7.38 18.23
N TYR A 100 -15.22 -7.36 19.56
CA TYR A 100 -16.39 -6.90 20.32
C TYR A 100 -16.63 -5.40 20.14
N LEU A 101 -15.57 -4.60 20.12
CA LEU A 101 -15.69 -3.16 19.87
C LEU A 101 -16.30 -2.90 18.47
N LEU A 102 -15.83 -3.62 17.46
CA LEU A 102 -16.39 -3.55 16.11
C LEU A 102 -17.85 -4.04 16.08
N SER A 103 -18.18 -5.11 16.80
CA SER A 103 -19.56 -5.62 16.82
C SER A 103 -20.54 -4.66 17.47
N LEU A 104 -20.09 -3.77 18.35
CA LEU A 104 -20.90 -2.69 18.93
C LEU A 104 -21.06 -1.49 17.99
N LEU A 105 -19.97 -1.04 17.36
CA LEU A 105 -19.91 0.29 16.72
C LEU A 105 -19.94 0.27 15.19
N LEU A 106 -19.51 -0.81 14.53
CA LEU A 106 -19.44 -0.85 13.06
C LEU A 106 -20.85 -0.80 12.48
N ALA A 107 -21.15 0.16 11.60
CA ALA A 107 -22.40 0.21 10.84
C ALA A 107 -22.17 0.84 9.45
N PRO A 108 -23.18 0.80 8.54
CA PRO A 108 -23.01 1.19 7.14
C PRO A 108 -22.64 2.67 6.89
N ASP A 109 -22.79 3.55 7.86
CA ASP A 109 -22.41 4.96 7.74
C ASP A 109 -20.92 5.21 8.01
N ILE A 110 -20.19 4.21 8.52
CA ILE A 110 -18.73 4.29 8.70
C ILE A 110 -18.04 4.07 7.36
N LYS A 111 -17.25 5.06 6.94
CA LYS A 111 -16.56 5.07 5.63
C LYS A 111 -15.16 4.52 5.68
N ARG A 112 -14.47 4.64 6.81
CA ARG A 112 -13.05 4.29 6.96
C ARG A 112 -12.88 3.36 8.16
N LEU A 113 -12.19 2.25 7.95
CA LEU A 113 -11.94 1.28 8.99
C LEU A 113 -10.50 0.75 8.90
N ARG A 114 -9.81 0.76 10.04
CA ARG A 114 -8.53 0.08 10.24
C ARG A 114 -8.70 -0.98 11.33
N VAL A 115 -8.28 -2.20 11.04
CA VAL A 115 -8.28 -3.32 11.99
C VAL A 115 -6.90 -3.93 12.05
N GLU A 116 -6.35 -3.98 13.26
CA GLU A 116 -5.12 -4.72 13.54
C GLU A 116 -5.47 -6.15 13.95
N LEU A 117 -5.07 -7.09 13.11
CA LEU A 117 -5.21 -8.52 13.34
C LEU A 117 -4.03 -8.97 14.20
N CYS A 118 -4.31 -9.46 15.40
CA CYS A 118 -3.36 -10.12 16.28
C CYS A 118 -3.21 -11.61 15.92
N CYS A 119 -2.04 -12.19 16.16
CA CYS A 119 -1.75 -13.61 15.94
C CYS A 119 -2.57 -14.57 16.81
N TYR A 120 -3.07 -14.11 17.96
CA TYR A 120 -3.89 -14.90 18.89
C TYR A 120 -5.36 -15.01 18.48
N TYR A 121 -5.79 -14.27 17.45
CA TYR A 121 -7.06 -14.54 16.82
C TYR A 121 -6.96 -15.89 16.12
N GLY A 122 -7.35 -16.96 16.82
CA GLY A 122 -7.63 -18.23 16.16
C GLY A 122 -8.56 -18.01 14.95
N CYS A 123 -8.54 -18.94 14.00
CA CYS A 123 -9.28 -18.83 12.73
C CYS A 123 -10.76 -18.41 12.90
N SER A 124 -11.38 -18.75 14.03
CA SER A 124 -12.75 -18.38 14.39
C SER A 124 -13.00 -16.88 14.48
N HIS A 125 -12.11 -16.10 15.09
CA HIS A 125 -12.29 -14.65 15.25
C HIS A 125 -12.05 -13.90 13.94
N GLN A 126 -11.11 -14.37 13.12
CA GLN A 126 -10.91 -13.84 11.78
C GLN A 126 -12.14 -14.08 10.91
N ALA A 127 -12.72 -15.28 10.96
CA ALA A 127 -13.96 -15.59 10.26
C ALA A 127 -15.12 -14.71 10.77
N ALA A 128 -15.23 -14.52 12.09
CA ALA A 128 -16.24 -13.66 12.68
C ALA A 128 -16.08 -12.19 12.25
N LEU A 129 -14.85 -11.68 12.17
CA LEU A 129 -14.57 -10.34 11.63
C LEU A 129 -15.03 -10.21 10.18
N LEU A 130 -14.65 -11.14 9.31
CA LEU A 130 -15.02 -11.07 7.89
C LEU A 130 -16.54 -11.20 7.68
N ARG A 131 -17.23 -12.00 8.51
CA ARG A 131 -18.70 -12.06 8.54
C ARG A 131 -19.31 -10.74 9.03
N LEU A 132 -18.72 -10.13 10.05
CA LEU A 132 -19.17 -8.82 10.54
C LEU A 132 -19.02 -7.74 9.46
N LEU A 133 -17.90 -7.73 8.73
CA LEU A 133 -17.68 -6.82 7.61
C LEU A 133 -18.71 -7.05 6.49
N THR A 134 -19.00 -8.31 6.14
CA THR A 134 -20.05 -8.65 5.16
C THR A 134 -21.41 -8.06 5.56
N ASN A 135 -21.75 -8.11 6.84
CA ASN A 135 -23.08 -7.71 7.31
C ASN A 135 -23.22 -6.20 7.59
N GLN A 136 -22.14 -5.53 8.00
CA GLN A 136 -22.21 -4.16 8.54
C GLN A 136 -21.25 -3.18 7.84
N GLY A 137 -20.37 -3.67 6.96
CA GLY A 137 -19.34 -2.88 6.28
C GLY A 137 -19.73 -2.38 4.89
N SER A 138 -21.01 -2.42 4.51
CA SER A 138 -21.45 -2.12 3.15
C SER A 138 -21.14 -0.70 2.67
N GLY A 139 -21.07 0.28 3.59
CA GLY A 139 -20.72 1.65 3.26
C GLY A 139 -19.24 2.00 3.36
N LEU A 140 -18.34 1.02 3.54
CA LEU A 140 -16.89 1.25 3.60
C LEU A 140 -16.34 1.75 2.25
N GLU A 141 -15.57 2.82 2.32
CA GLU A 141 -14.79 3.38 1.22
C GLU A 141 -13.29 3.08 1.39
N SER A 142 -12.83 2.89 2.63
CA SER A 142 -11.45 2.53 2.96
C SER A 142 -11.42 1.42 4.00
N LEU A 143 -10.77 0.30 3.66
CA LEU A 143 -10.54 -0.81 4.56
C LEU A 143 -9.04 -1.10 4.66
N GLN A 144 -8.52 -1.08 5.89
CA GLN A 144 -7.17 -1.52 6.21
C GLN A 144 -7.25 -2.70 7.16
N LEU A 145 -6.75 -3.85 6.71
CA LEU A 145 -6.49 -5.01 7.56
C LEU A 145 -4.97 -5.13 7.66
N ALA A 146 -4.42 -4.84 8.83
CA ALA A 146 -2.99 -4.95 9.10
C ALA A 146 -2.74 -6.13 10.04
N ARG A 147 -1.61 -6.82 9.90
CA ARG A 147 -1.25 -7.94 10.77
C ARG A 147 0.25 -7.96 11.04
N SER A 148 0.62 -8.24 12.28
CA SER A 148 2.02 -8.41 12.70
C SER A 148 2.60 -9.79 12.36
N ALA A 149 1.76 -10.83 12.23
CA ALA A 149 2.19 -12.22 11.95
C ALA A 149 1.61 -12.82 10.65
N LEU A 150 2.25 -13.85 10.11
CA LEU A 150 1.90 -14.52 8.85
C LEU A 150 0.78 -15.56 9.04
N LEU A 151 -0.48 -15.12 9.12
CA LEU A 151 -1.64 -16.01 9.04
C LEU A 151 -2.38 -15.81 7.72
N ARG A 152 -2.92 -16.90 7.14
CA ARG A 152 -3.69 -16.83 5.89
C ARG A 152 -5.04 -16.14 6.12
N LEU A 153 -5.53 -15.42 5.11
CA LEU A 153 -6.91 -14.92 5.05
C LEU A 153 -7.81 -15.95 4.38
N ASP A 154 -9.01 -16.14 4.94
CA ASP A 154 -10.06 -16.88 4.26
C ASP A 154 -10.55 -16.05 3.06
N HIS A 155 -10.19 -16.50 1.87
CA HIS A 155 -10.48 -15.79 0.62
C HIS A 155 -11.98 -15.76 0.30
N ASN A 156 -12.76 -16.76 0.72
CA ASN A 156 -14.20 -16.80 0.47
C ASN A 156 -14.94 -15.80 1.36
N LEU A 157 -14.60 -15.77 2.65
CA LEU A 157 -15.18 -14.79 3.56
C LEU A 157 -14.75 -13.36 3.22
N LEU A 158 -13.49 -13.18 2.79
CA LEU A 158 -13.04 -11.88 2.29
C LEU A 158 -13.80 -11.47 1.02
N HIS A 159 -14.03 -12.39 0.09
CA HIS A 159 -14.78 -12.10 -1.13
C HIS A 159 -16.18 -11.59 -0.82
N SER A 160 -16.91 -12.26 0.09
CA SER A 160 -18.23 -11.81 0.54
C SER A 160 -18.18 -10.42 1.19
N ALA A 161 -17.17 -10.16 2.02
CA ALA A 161 -16.98 -8.85 2.64
C ALA A 161 -16.71 -7.75 1.61
N LEU A 162 -15.83 -8.01 0.64
CA LEU A 162 -15.48 -7.04 -0.42
C LEU A 162 -16.66 -6.79 -1.38
N LEU A 163 -17.46 -7.81 -1.69
CA LEU A 163 -18.67 -7.64 -2.50
C LEU A 163 -19.72 -6.77 -1.79
N SER A 164 -19.84 -6.90 -0.47
CA SER A 164 -20.77 -6.07 0.31
C SER A 164 -20.37 -4.59 0.31
N ALA A 165 -19.06 -4.30 0.27
CA ALA A 165 -18.50 -2.96 0.26
C ALA A 165 -18.34 -2.42 -1.17
N ALA A 166 -19.45 -2.27 -1.89
CA ALA A 166 -19.45 -1.86 -3.30
C ALA A 166 -18.82 -0.48 -3.57
N SER A 167 -18.78 0.38 -2.55
CA SER A 167 -18.17 1.73 -2.60
C SER A 167 -16.68 1.74 -2.25
N LEU A 168 -16.04 0.59 -2.04
CA LEU A 168 -14.65 0.52 -1.60
C LEU A 168 -13.68 1.07 -2.65
N GLN A 169 -12.92 2.10 -2.25
CA GLN A 169 -11.92 2.77 -3.09
C GLN A 169 -10.49 2.50 -2.61
N ARG A 170 -10.29 2.23 -1.32
CA ARG A 170 -8.98 1.99 -0.72
C ARG A 170 -8.99 0.67 0.04
N LEU A 171 -8.05 -0.22 -0.33
CA LEU A 171 -7.87 -1.51 0.31
C LEU A 171 -6.39 -1.70 0.66
N ILE A 172 -6.12 -1.88 1.95
CA ILE A 172 -4.76 -2.10 2.48
C ILE A 172 -4.74 -3.46 3.18
N LEU A 173 -3.95 -4.39 2.65
CA LEU A 173 -3.79 -5.78 3.08
C LEU A 173 -2.30 -6.11 3.24
N GLN A 174 -1.58 -5.28 4.00
CA GLN A 174 -0.16 -5.47 4.22
C GLN A 174 0.12 -6.75 5.01
N ASN A 175 1.15 -7.50 4.60
CA ASN A 175 1.63 -8.73 5.25
C ASN A 175 0.62 -9.90 5.30
N ILE A 176 -0.52 -9.81 4.59
CA ILE A 176 -1.60 -10.83 4.65
C ILE A 176 -2.15 -11.25 3.27
N ALA A 177 -1.71 -10.59 2.19
CA ALA A 177 -2.19 -10.91 0.86
C ALA A 177 -1.47 -12.13 0.24
N SER A 178 -2.13 -12.77 -0.70
CA SER A 178 -1.61 -13.84 -1.55
C SER A 178 -2.22 -13.72 -2.95
N ASP A 179 -1.72 -14.50 -3.91
CA ASP A 179 -2.28 -14.51 -5.28
C ASP A 179 -3.79 -14.83 -5.31
N SER A 180 -4.26 -15.74 -4.44
CA SER A 180 -5.70 -16.01 -4.28
C SER A 180 -6.48 -14.80 -3.77
N ILE A 181 -5.91 -14.01 -2.86
CA ILE A 181 -6.53 -12.77 -2.38
C ILE A 181 -6.58 -11.72 -3.52
N LEU A 182 -5.53 -11.62 -4.34
CA LEU A 182 -5.56 -10.73 -5.51
C LEU A 182 -6.62 -11.12 -6.53
N THR A 183 -6.86 -12.42 -6.73
CA THR A 183 -7.97 -12.90 -7.57
C THR A 183 -9.32 -12.42 -7.02
N VAL A 184 -9.53 -12.57 -5.72
CA VAL A 184 -10.74 -12.12 -5.01
C VAL A 184 -10.92 -10.60 -5.07
N VAL A 185 -9.85 -9.83 -4.89
CA VAL A 185 -9.88 -8.36 -5.04
C VAL A 185 -10.25 -7.99 -6.46
N GLY A 186 -9.69 -8.69 -7.46
CA GLY A 186 -9.98 -8.46 -8.86
C GLY A 186 -11.43 -8.74 -9.24
N SER A 187 -12.08 -9.73 -8.65
CA SER A 187 -13.49 -10.05 -8.92
C SER A 187 -14.46 -9.11 -8.20
N ALA A 188 -14.14 -8.70 -6.97
CA ALA A 188 -15.05 -7.93 -6.12
C ALA A 188 -14.92 -6.40 -6.29
N CYS A 189 -13.71 -5.86 -6.41
CA CYS A 189 -13.45 -4.42 -6.25
C CYS A 189 -13.24 -3.69 -7.59
N LYS A 190 -14.33 -3.32 -8.28
CA LYS A 190 -14.27 -2.68 -9.61
C LYS A 190 -13.84 -1.21 -9.60
N ASN A 191 -14.11 -0.49 -8.50
CA ASN A 191 -13.85 0.95 -8.35
C ASN A 191 -12.62 1.26 -7.50
N LEU A 192 -11.76 0.27 -7.25
CA LEU A 192 -10.62 0.42 -6.37
C LEU A 192 -9.59 1.39 -6.95
N THR A 193 -9.23 2.41 -6.18
CA THR A 193 -8.22 3.42 -6.57
C THR A 193 -6.88 3.16 -5.92
N VAL A 194 -6.87 2.63 -4.70
CA VAL A 194 -5.67 2.32 -3.92
C VAL A 194 -5.70 0.86 -3.49
N LEU A 195 -4.71 0.10 -3.93
CA LEU A 195 -4.43 -1.25 -3.45
C LEU A 195 -3.03 -1.28 -2.83
N ASP A 196 -2.95 -1.64 -1.56
CA ASP A 196 -1.69 -1.86 -0.87
C ASP A 196 -1.61 -3.31 -0.38
N VAL A 197 -0.68 -4.07 -0.93
CA VAL A 197 -0.39 -5.46 -0.56
C VAL A 197 1.08 -5.63 -0.15
N ALA A 198 1.73 -4.53 0.27
CA ALA A 198 3.13 -4.53 0.64
C ALA A 198 3.44 -5.57 1.73
N HIS A 199 4.69 -6.02 1.75
CA HIS A 199 5.22 -7.03 2.67
C HIS A 199 4.59 -8.44 2.54
N SER A 200 3.67 -8.64 1.60
CA SER A 200 3.03 -9.93 1.37
C SER A 200 3.85 -10.78 0.40
N ARG A 201 4.82 -11.55 0.90
CA ARG A 201 5.72 -12.39 0.08
C ARG A 201 5.01 -13.48 -0.75
N GLN A 202 3.76 -13.81 -0.41
CA GLN A 202 2.93 -14.75 -1.17
C GLN A 202 2.25 -14.11 -2.40
N VAL A 203 2.45 -12.80 -2.60
CA VAL A 203 2.03 -12.09 -3.81
C VAL A 203 3.16 -12.17 -4.83
N THR A 204 2.87 -12.75 -5.99
CA THR A 204 3.80 -12.97 -7.09
C THR A 204 3.28 -12.33 -8.39
N ASP A 205 4.05 -12.47 -9.47
CA ASP A 205 3.65 -12.05 -10.82
C ASP A 205 2.34 -12.75 -11.28
N ALA A 206 2.08 -13.98 -10.81
CA ALA A 206 0.86 -14.71 -11.13
C ALA A 206 -0.38 -14.04 -10.51
N GLY A 207 -0.28 -13.59 -9.25
CA GLY A 207 -1.36 -12.85 -8.60
C GLY A 207 -1.65 -11.51 -9.27
N LEU A 208 -0.62 -10.78 -9.72
CA LEU A 208 -0.83 -9.56 -10.51
C LEU A 208 -1.49 -9.86 -11.85
N ARG A 209 -1.11 -10.95 -12.52
CA ARG A 209 -1.77 -11.38 -13.75
C ARG A 209 -3.27 -11.64 -13.51
N GLN A 210 -3.61 -12.38 -12.45
CA GLN A 210 -4.99 -12.69 -12.07
C GLN A 210 -5.79 -11.44 -11.65
N LEU A 211 -5.12 -10.47 -11.03
CA LEU A 211 -5.73 -9.19 -10.67
C LEU A 211 -6.14 -8.42 -11.93
N PHE A 212 -5.22 -8.27 -12.89
CA PHE A 212 -5.41 -7.39 -14.04
C PHE A 212 -6.10 -8.03 -15.24
N LEU A 213 -6.09 -9.37 -15.34
CA LEU A 213 -6.70 -10.10 -16.43
C LEU A 213 -7.90 -10.90 -15.91
N GLN A 214 -9.04 -10.74 -16.57
CA GLN A 214 -10.20 -11.60 -16.40
C GLN A 214 -10.20 -12.66 -17.49
N VAL A 215 -10.43 -13.89 -17.08
CA VAL A 215 -10.57 -15.03 -17.98
C VAL A 215 -12.06 -15.22 -18.26
N GLU A 216 -12.42 -15.14 -19.52
CA GLU A 216 -13.75 -15.49 -20.01
C GLU A 216 -13.65 -16.70 -20.95
N ILE A 217 -14.50 -17.69 -20.73
CA ILE A 217 -14.68 -18.81 -21.65
C ILE A 217 -15.84 -18.43 -22.57
N ARG A 218 -15.57 -18.31 -23.88
CA ARG A 218 -16.57 -17.92 -24.89
C ARG A 218 -16.82 -19.04 -25.88
N ASP A 219 -18.05 -19.15 -26.35
CA ASP A 219 -18.41 -20.07 -27.42
C ASP A 219 -17.94 -19.52 -28.79
N LYS A 220 -17.19 -20.30 -29.55
CA LYS A 220 -16.65 -19.99 -30.89
C LYS A 220 -17.76 -19.70 -31.91
N THR A 221 -19.00 -20.10 -31.64
CA THR A 221 -20.15 -19.91 -32.54
C THR A 221 -20.80 -18.53 -32.43
N GLN A 222 -20.55 -17.75 -31.37
CA GLN A 222 -21.14 -16.41 -31.20
C GLN A 222 -20.36 -15.30 -31.94
N THR A 223 -19.12 -15.54 -32.36
CA THR A 223 -18.30 -14.56 -33.10
C THR A 223 -18.74 -14.36 -34.55
N THR A 224 -19.56 -15.25 -35.11
CA THR A 224 -20.00 -15.19 -36.52
C THR A 224 -21.36 -14.52 -36.74
N ARG A 225 -22.11 -14.13 -35.70
CA ARG A 225 -23.46 -13.52 -35.84
C ARG A 225 -23.61 -12.06 -35.39
N CYS A 226 -22.56 -11.43 -34.84
CA CYS A 226 -22.59 -9.99 -34.55
C CYS A 226 -21.60 -9.24 -35.45
N GLY A 227 -21.94 -9.18 -36.73
CA GLY A 227 -21.37 -8.23 -37.66
C GLY A 227 -21.87 -6.82 -37.32
N THR A 228 -20.91 -5.90 -37.21
CA THR A 228 -21.05 -4.44 -37.03
C THR A 228 -21.28 -3.94 -35.59
N ASN A 229 -20.32 -3.10 -35.15
CA ASN A 229 -20.37 -2.18 -34.01
C ASN A 229 -20.11 -2.67 -32.58
N VAL A 230 -19.00 -3.39 -32.32
CA VAL A 230 -18.02 -3.02 -31.26
C VAL A 230 -16.64 -3.57 -31.65
N LYS A 231 -15.94 -2.90 -32.58
CA LYS A 231 -14.50 -3.13 -32.78
C LYS A 231 -13.72 -2.43 -31.68
N GLY A 232 -13.83 -2.94 -30.45
CA GLY A 232 -12.76 -2.86 -29.47
C GLY A 232 -11.65 -3.84 -29.87
N LYS A 233 -11.14 -3.74 -31.11
CA LYS A 233 -9.91 -4.43 -31.50
C LYS A 233 -8.87 -3.97 -30.50
N LEU A 234 -8.44 -4.86 -29.62
CA LEU A 234 -7.13 -4.75 -29.00
C LEU A 234 -6.18 -4.65 -30.20
N LYS A 235 -5.78 -3.43 -30.59
CA LYS A 235 -4.63 -3.21 -31.48
C LYS A 235 -3.59 -4.15 -30.91
N THR A 236 -3.16 -5.11 -31.74
CA THR A 236 -2.15 -6.11 -31.45
C THR A 236 -1.06 -5.47 -30.60
N MET A 237 -1.24 -5.58 -29.28
CA MET A 237 -0.34 -4.96 -28.33
C MET A 237 1.01 -5.62 -28.58
N ARG A 238 2.13 -4.91 -28.36
CA ARG A 238 3.49 -5.48 -28.40
C ARG A 238 3.72 -6.50 -27.25
N TRP A 239 2.78 -7.43 -27.07
CA TRP A 239 2.79 -8.64 -26.25
C TRP A 239 3.99 -9.51 -26.56
N SER A 240 4.66 -9.37 -27.71
CA SER A 240 5.90 -10.10 -27.98
C SER A 240 6.95 -9.82 -26.90
N CYS A 241 7.09 -8.56 -26.47
CA CYS A 241 8.07 -8.14 -25.47
C CYS A 241 7.68 -8.58 -24.06
N LEU A 242 6.40 -8.42 -23.70
CA LEU A 242 5.91 -8.84 -22.39
C LEU A 242 5.85 -10.36 -22.28
N ARG A 243 5.53 -11.08 -23.37
CA ARG A 243 5.66 -12.54 -23.44
C ARG A 243 7.10 -12.97 -23.28
N LYS A 244 8.10 -12.29 -23.89
CA LYS A 244 9.52 -12.59 -23.64
C LYS A 244 9.90 -12.43 -22.17
N LEU A 245 9.42 -11.37 -21.51
CA LEU A 245 9.61 -11.16 -20.06
C LEU A 245 8.90 -12.22 -19.22
N LEU A 246 7.74 -12.70 -19.67
CA LEU A 246 6.92 -13.70 -18.99
C LEU A 246 7.17 -15.14 -19.46
N ARG A 247 8.16 -15.40 -20.33
CA ARG A 247 8.50 -16.76 -20.82
C ARG A 247 8.80 -17.78 -19.72
N PRO A 248 9.41 -17.44 -18.56
CA PRO A 248 9.58 -18.44 -17.49
C PRO A 248 8.26 -18.89 -16.83
N PHE A 249 7.13 -18.22 -17.09
CA PHE A 249 5.83 -18.51 -16.46
C PHE A 249 4.96 -19.51 -17.21
N SER A 250 5.33 -19.97 -18.41
CA SER A 250 4.55 -20.99 -19.13
C SER A 250 4.57 -22.37 -18.46
N ASN A 251 5.44 -22.58 -17.46
CA ASN A 251 5.63 -23.87 -16.79
C ASN A 251 5.00 -23.93 -15.38
N LEU A 252 4.28 -22.89 -14.94
CA LEU A 252 3.61 -22.83 -13.63
C LEU A 252 2.07 -22.84 -13.81
N GLY A 253 1.55 -24.03 -14.13
CA GLY A 253 0.27 -24.53 -13.60
C GLY A 253 -1.02 -24.08 -14.27
N PHE A 254 -1.45 -24.82 -15.30
CA PHE A 254 -2.70 -25.56 -15.18
C PHE A 254 -2.35 -27.00 -14.79
N SER A 255 -3.06 -27.56 -13.81
CA SER A 255 -2.95 -28.97 -13.44
C SER A 255 -3.15 -29.84 -14.68
N ARG A 256 -2.13 -30.58 -15.08
CA ARG A 256 -2.10 -31.44 -16.28
C ARG A 256 -2.94 -32.72 -16.13
N ASN A 257 -3.75 -32.82 -15.07
CA ASN A 257 -4.58 -33.99 -14.76
C ASN A 257 -6.02 -33.90 -15.29
N SER A 258 -6.43 -32.81 -15.97
CA SER A 258 -7.76 -32.70 -16.59
C SER A 258 -7.74 -32.69 -18.13
N GLU A 259 -6.56 -32.81 -18.76
CA GLU A 259 -6.40 -32.75 -20.23
C GLU A 259 -7.08 -33.93 -20.97
N THR A 260 -7.38 -35.04 -20.30
CA THR A 260 -8.01 -36.20 -20.94
C THR A 260 -9.55 -36.11 -21.04
N LYS A 261 -10.21 -35.17 -20.35
CA LYS A 261 -11.67 -34.98 -20.43
C LYS A 261 -12.11 -33.70 -21.15
N LEU A 262 -11.20 -32.78 -21.46
CA LEU A 262 -11.49 -31.49 -22.12
C LEU A 262 -11.17 -31.46 -23.62
N ALA A 263 -10.53 -32.50 -24.16
CA ALA A 263 -10.22 -32.59 -25.59
C ALA A 263 -11.48 -32.54 -26.46
N ASP A 264 -12.59 -33.15 -26.01
CA ASP A 264 -13.85 -33.21 -26.74
C ASP A 264 -14.66 -31.89 -26.74
N VAL A 265 -14.37 -30.93 -25.85
CA VAL A 265 -15.10 -29.64 -25.77
C VAL A 265 -14.28 -28.46 -26.32
N SER A 266 -13.01 -28.71 -26.64
CA SER A 266 -12.06 -27.71 -27.16
C SER A 266 -12.44 -27.10 -28.52
N PHE A 267 -13.33 -27.75 -29.28
CA PHE A 267 -13.79 -27.25 -30.58
C PHE A 267 -14.87 -26.15 -30.48
N LEU A 268 -15.54 -25.99 -29.33
CA LEU A 268 -16.60 -24.99 -29.12
C LEU A 268 -16.18 -23.82 -28.24
N LEU A 269 -15.18 -23.96 -27.38
CA LEU A 269 -14.83 -22.93 -26.40
C LEU A 269 -13.49 -22.26 -26.72
N GLU A 270 -13.44 -20.93 -26.66
CA GLU A 270 -12.24 -20.10 -26.75
C GLU A 270 -11.96 -19.43 -25.39
N TYR A 271 -10.69 -19.41 -25.00
CA TYR A 271 -10.22 -18.75 -23.79
C TYR A 271 -9.86 -17.29 -24.12
N CYS A 272 -10.64 -16.35 -23.63
CA CYS A 272 -10.42 -14.92 -23.81
C CYS A 272 -9.89 -14.28 -22.53
N GLU A 273 -8.71 -13.66 -22.59
CA GLU A 273 -8.22 -12.80 -21.52
C GLU A 273 -8.65 -11.35 -21.81
N SER A 274 -9.53 -10.80 -20.98
CA SER A 274 -9.96 -9.40 -21.03
C SER A 274 -9.32 -8.60 -19.88
N ARG A 275 -9.21 -7.28 -20.02
CA ARG A 275 -8.69 -6.44 -18.93
C ARG A 275 -9.74 -6.31 -17.84
N ASN A 276 -9.33 -6.55 -16.60
CA ASN A 276 -10.19 -6.35 -15.44
C ASN A 276 -10.67 -4.87 -15.38
N PRO A 277 -11.97 -4.60 -15.11
CA PRO A 277 -12.49 -3.25 -14.91
C PRO A 277 -11.69 -2.40 -13.92
N LEU A 278 -11.09 -3.01 -12.90
CA LEU A 278 -10.26 -2.30 -11.90
C LEU A 278 -9.07 -1.57 -12.54
N CYS A 279 -8.58 -2.03 -13.71
CA CYS A 279 -7.49 -1.38 -14.44
C CYS A 279 -7.82 0.06 -14.86
N LYS A 280 -9.11 0.44 -14.90
CA LYS A 280 -9.55 1.79 -15.25
C LYS A 280 -9.55 2.74 -14.05
N SER A 281 -9.77 2.21 -12.85
CA SER A 281 -9.92 2.97 -11.60
C SER A 281 -8.65 2.99 -10.76
N LEU A 282 -7.79 1.97 -10.85
CA LEU A 282 -6.59 1.88 -10.03
C LEU A 282 -5.60 3.01 -10.33
N ARG A 283 -5.08 3.62 -9.27
CA ARG A 283 -4.18 4.78 -9.30
C ARG A 283 -2.91 4.55 -8.48
N VAL A 284 -3.04 3.89 -7.33
CA VAL A 284 -1.93 3.53 -6.46
C VAL A 284 -1.90 2.03 -6.24
N LEU A 285 -0.75 1.42 -6.52
CA LEU A 285 -0.49 0.00 -6.30
C LEU A 285 0.79 -0.16 -5.47
N ASN A 286 0.68 -0.47 -4.18
CA ASN A 286 1.85 -0.74 -3.35
C ASN A 286 2.15 -2.26 -3.33
N ILE A 287 3.28 -2.64 -3.92
CA ILE A 287 3.77 -4.03 -4.03
C ILE A 287 5.17 -4.17 -3.42
N ALA A 288 5.58 -3.24 -2.57
CA ALA A 288 6.88 -3.29 -1.91
C ALA A 288 7.05 -4.58 -1.09
N ASN A 289 8.25 -5.16 -1.10
CA ASN A 289 8.57 -6.35 -0.31
C ASN A 289 7.64 -7.56 -0.55
N THR A 290 7.10 -7.69 -1.76
CA THR A 290 6.42 -8.89 -2.26
C THR A 290 7.39 -9.76 -3.06
N ALA A 291 6.92 -10.89 -3.60
CA ALA A 291 7.69 -11.71 -4.54
C ALA A 291 7.47 -11.31 -6.01
N VAL A 292 6.83 -10.15 -6.25
CA VAL A 292 6.65 -9.58 -7.59
C VAL A 292 8.00 -9.17 -8.17
N THR A 293 8.28 -9.64 -9.38
CA THR A 293 9.51 -9.31 -10.10
C THR A 293 9.33 -8.05 -10.95
N SER A 294 10.43 -7.56 -11.53
CA SER A 294 10.39 -6.48 -12.51
C SER A 294 9.41 -6.75 -13.66
N ALA A 295 9.26 -8.00 -14.10
CA ALA A 295 8.32 -8.37 -15.15
C ALA A 295 6.86 -8.16 -14.72
N GLY A 296 6.51 -8.55 -13.49
CA GLY A 296 5.18 -8.31 -12.91
C GLY A 296 4.86 -6.83 -12.75
N VAL A 297 5.84 -6.00 -12.36
CA VAL A 297 5.66 -4.53 -12.29
C VAL A 297 5.35 -3.94 -13.67
N LEU A 298 6.09 -4.34 -14.69
CA LEU A 298 5.87 -3.88 -16.06
C LEU A 298 4.52 -4.36 -16.62
N LEU A 299 4.10 -5.58 -16.26
CA LEU A 299 2.75 -6.09 -16.55
C LEU A 299 1.68 -5.20 -15.92
N ALA A 300 1.84 -4.82 -14.64
CA ALA A 300 0.90 -3.97 -13.93
C ALA A 300 0.75 -2.61 -14.62
N LEU A 301 1.86 -1.92 -14.86
CA LEU A 301 1.86 -0.59 -15.49
C LEU A 301 1.27 -0.60 -16.90
N ARG A 302 1.46 -1.66 -17.67
CA ARG A 302 0.86 -1.79 -19.02
C ARG A 302 -0.62 -2.16 -19.00
N SER A 303 -1.03 -2.95 -18.02
CA SER A 303 -2.42 -3.40 -17.88
C SER A 303 -3.31 -2.27 -17.34
N ALA A 304 -2.79 -1.49 -16.39
CA ALA A 304 -3.45 -0.36 -15.76
C ALA A 304 -2.62 0.94 -15.96
N PRO A 305 -2.71 1.59 -17.14
CA PRO A 305 -1.91 2.77 -17.46
C PRO A 305 -2.24 4.01 -16.61
N GLY A 306 -3.37 3.99 -15.89
CA GLY A 306 -3.75 5.06 -14.95
C GLY A 306 -3.01 5.02 -13.61
N ILE A 307 -2.15 4.01 -13.36
CA ILE A 307 -1.33 3.96 -12.14
C ILE A 307 -0.32 5.12 -12.17
N HIS A 308 -0.39 5.98 -11.16
CA HIS A 308 0.54 7.10 -10.99
C HIS A 308 1.52 6.91 -9.82
N SER A 309 1.37 5.85 -9.01
CA SER A 309 2.31 5.53 -7.93
C SER A 309 2.36 4.03 -7.64
N LEU A 310 3.57 3.50 -7.45
CA LEU A 310 3.82 2.13 -6.99
C LEU A 310 4.06 2.02 -5.47
N GLY A 311 3.64 3.02 -4.70
CA GLY A 311 3.80 3.06 -3.24
C GLY A 311 5.26 3.09 -2.80
N ASP A 312 5.67 2.09 -2.02
CA ASP A 312 7.02 1.95 -1.47
C ASP A 312 7.93 1.07 -2.33
N TYR A 313 7.48 0.61 -3.50
CA TYR A 313 8.30 -0.19 -4.41
C TYR A 313 9.52 0.61 -4.89
N CYS A 314 10.72 0.17 -4.49
CA CYS A 314 11.96 0.92 -4.64
C CYS A 314 12.91 0.38 -5.72
N HIS A 315 12.41 -0.42 -6.68
CA HIS A 315 13.25 -1.01 -7.74
C HIS A 315 12.84 -0.56 -9.15
N MET A 316 12.24 0.63 -9.28
CA MET A 316 11.74 1.11 -10.58
C MET A 316 12.84 1.21 -11.65
N GLY A 317 14.00 1.79 -11.33
CA GLY A 317 15.12 1.89 -12.27
C GLY A 317 15.60 0.52 -12.78
N ARG A 318 15.66 -0.49 -11.89
CA ARG A 318 15.99 -1.87 -12.26
C ARG A 318 14.92 -2.49 -13.15
N ALA A 319 13.64 -2.20 -12.92
CA ALA A 319 12.55 -2.71 -13.74
C ALA A 319 12.64 -2.19 -15.18
N LEU A 320 12.95 -0.90 -15.36
CA LEU A 320 13.17 -0.31 -16.68
C LEU A 320 14.39 -0.90 -17.40
N GLU A 321 15.50 -1.08 -16.68
CA GLU A 321 16.72 -1.69 -17.21
C GLU A 321 16.46 -3.13 -17.72
N VAL A 322 15.70 -3.92 -16.95
CA VAL A 322 15.29 -5.27 -17.35
C VAL A 322 14.39 -5.23 -18.60
N TYR A 323 13.48 -4.26 -18.69
CA TYR A 323 12.64 -4.09 -19.87
C TYR A 323 13.49 -3.78 -21.11
N GLU A 324 14.39 -2.80 -21.01
CA GLU A 324 15.25 -2.39 -22.11
C GLU A 324 16.14 -3.54 -22.60
N ARG A 325 16.75 -4.30 -21.67
CA ARG A 325 17.57 -5.48 -22.02
C ARG A 325 16.81 -6.51 -22.85
N VAL A 326 15.51 -6.68 -22.60
CA VAL A 326 14.67 -7.66 -23.31
C VAL A 326 14.08 -7.10 -24.60
N CYS A 327 13.82 -5.80 -24.67
CA CYS A 327 13.12 -5.15 -25.78
C CYS A 327 14.06 -4.41 -26.75
N GLY A 328 15.32 -4.24 -26.38
CA GLY A 328 16.30 -3.41 -27.06
C GLY A 328 16.23 -1.93 -26.61
N PRO A 329 17.34 -1.18 -26.77
CA PRO A 329 17.42 0.23 -26.43
C PRO A 329 16.39 1.06 -27.21
N GLY A 330 15.88 2.12 -26.59
CA GLY A 330 14.91 3.04 -27.21
C GLY A 330 13.47 2.53 -27.37
N ASN A 331 13.16 1.31 -26.91
CA ASN A 331 11.81 0.73 -26.99
C ASN A 331 10.98 0.89 -25.70
N LEU A 332 11.43 1.73 -24.77
CA LEU A 332 10.78 1.96 -23.49
C LEU A 332 9.42 2.64 -23.68
N PRO A 333 8.35 2.12 -23.05
CA PRO A 333 7.07 2.79 -23.04
C PRO A 333 7.10 3.97 -22.07
N GLU A 334 6.32 5.00 -22.38
CA GLU A 334 6.00 6.05 -21.43
C GLU A 334 5.00 5.55 -20.39
N PHE A 335 5.25 5.89 -19.13
CA PHE A 335 4.41 5.60 -17.98
C PHE A 335 3.97 6.92 -17.34
N HIS A 336 2.70 6.99 -16.92
CA HIS A 336 2.12 8.17 -16.25
C HIS A 336 2.42 8.20 -14.74
N LEU A 337 3.61 7.73 -14.34
CA LEU A 337 4.02 7.72 -12.94
C LEU A 337 4.34 9.14 -12.48
N ARG A 338 3.60 9.61 -11.48
CA ARG A 338 3.87 10.88 -10.77
C ARG A 338 4.77 10.69 -9.55
N SER A 339 4.87 9.47 -9.05
CA SER A 339 5.75 9.11 -7.94
C SER A 339 6.45 7.79 -8.19
N ALA A 340 7.77 7.78 -8.03
CA ALA A 340 8.62 6.61 -8.21
C ALA A 340 9.71 6.55 -7.14
N ARG A 341 10.19 5.34 -6.85
CA ARG A 341 11.34 5.11 -5.99
C ARG A 341 12.33 4.16 -6.66
N SER A 342 13.62 4.43 -6.50
CA SER A 342 14.69 3.61 -7.08
C SER A 342 15.87 3.49 -6.12
N SER A 343 16.37 2.28 -5.97
CA SER A 343 17.52 1.92 -5.15
C SER A 343 18.72 1.58 -6.02
N ARG A 344 19.93 1.86 -5.51
CA ARG A 344 21.21 1.61 -6.21
C ARG A 344 21.19 2.19 -7.61
N THR A 345 20.82 3.46 -7.69
CA THR A 345 20.56 4.14 -8.96
C THR A 345 21.89 4.56 -9.58
N ASN A 346 22.13 4.24 -10.84
CA ASN A 346 23.29 4.69 -11.63
C ASN A 346 22.82 5.66 -12.73
N LEU A 347 23.76 6.25 -13.47
CA LEU A 347 23.45 7.20 -14.55
C LEU A 347 22.45 6.62 -15.56
N HIS A 348 22.70 5.41 -16.04
CA HIS A 348 21.82 4.75 -17.01
C HIS A 348 20.38 4.59 -16.49
N ARG A 349 20.19 4.14 -15.24
CA ARG A 349 18.85 4.04 -14.64
C ARG A 349 18.15 5.39 -14.48
N LEU A 350 18.88 6.49 -14.28
CA LEU A 350 18.31 7.83 -14.30
C LEU A 350 17.83 8.24 -15.70
N GLU A 351 18.62 7.95 -16.74
CA GLU A 351 18.22 8.19 -18.14
C GLU A 351 16.94 7.41 -18.48
N LEU A 352 16.86 6.15 -18.04
CA LEU A 352 15.66 5.34 -18.23
C LEU A 352 14.46 5.90 -17.46
N LEU A 353 14.66 6.34 -16.20
CA LEU A 353 13.59 6.93 -15.40
C LEU A 353 13.07 8.22 -16.01
N SER A 354 13.97 9.09 -16.48
CA SER A 354 13.62 10.35 -17.11
C SER A 354 12.83 10.14 -18.41
N SER A 355 13.31 9.25 -19.27
CA SER A 355 12.64 8.95 -20.56
C SER A 355 11.31 8.23 -20.38
N ALA A 356 11.21 7.31 -19.42
CA ALA A 356 10.00 6.51 -19.23
C ALA A 356 8.92 7.20 -18.36
N CYS A 357 9.28 8.17 -17.52
CA CYS A 357 8.35 8.80 -16.57
C CYS A 357 8.40 10.35 -16.66
N PRO A 358 7.94 10.96 -17.76
CA PRO A 358 8.05 12.42 -17.97
C PRO A 358 7.19 13.26 -17.01
N GLU A 359 6.14 12.67 -16.44
CA GLU A 359 5.21 13.34 -15.50
C GLU A 359 5.64 13.26 -14.02
N LEU A 360 6.90 12.86 -13.75
CA LEU A 360 7.35 12.55 -12.41
C LEU A 360 7.43 13.79 -11.51
N GLN A 361 6.63 13.82 -10.45
CA GLN A 361 6.57 14.92 -9.48
C GLN A 361 7.34 14.60 -8.19
N ARG A 362 7.41 13.32 -7.80
CA ARG A 362 8.05 12.87 -6.56
C ARG A 362 8.99 11.71 -6.81
N LEU A 363 10.26 11.85 -6.44
CA LEU A 363 11.27 10.82 -6.63
C LEU A 363 12.03 10.56 -5.34
N SER A 364 12.12 9.28 -4.95
CA SER A 364 13.01 8.83 -3.88
C SER A 364 14.12 7.96 -4.47
N LEU A 365 15.37 8.35 -4.25
CA LEU A 365 16.56 7.60 -4.63
C LEU A 365 17.29 7.12 -3.37
N SER A 366 17.52 5.82 -3.27
CA SER A 366 18.35 5.25 -2.20
C SER A 366 19.65 4.69 -2.76
N GLU A 367 20.76 4.88 -2.03
CA GLU A 367 22.12 4.47 -2.43
C GLU A 367 22.47 4.97 -3.86
N PRO A 368 22.58 6.30 -4.09
CA PRO A 368 22.90 6.83 -5.41
C PRO A 368 24.35 6.51 -5.81
N HIS A 369 24.51 5.78 -6.92
CA HIS A 369 25.80 5.43 -7.56
C HIS A 369 26.03 6.28 -8.82
N HIS A 370 25.66 7.56 -8.75
CA HIS A 370 25.86 8.56 -9.80
C HIS A 370 26.32 9.86 -9.15
N THR A 371 26.82 10.79 -9.95
CA THR A 371 27.14 12.13 -9.45
C THR A 371 25.86 12.96 -9.34
N PRO A 372 25.78 13.94 -8.44
CA PRO A 372 24.59 14.78 -8.27
C PRO A 372 24.17 15.51 -9.54
N GLU A 373 25.12 15.88 -10.40
CA GLU A 373 24.84 16.59 -11.65
C GLU A 373 23.94 15.76 -12.58
N SER A 374 24.01 14.42 -12.52
CA SER A 374 23.11 13.54 -13.28
C SER A 374 21.63 13.70 -12.93
N LEU A 375 21.30 14.31 -11.78
CA LEU A 375 19.92 14.63 -11.41
C LEU A 375 19.30 15.67 -12.37
N SER A 376 20.11 16.44 -13.11
CA SER A 376 19.62 17.38 -14.13
C SER A 376 18.90 16.70 -15.29
N LEU A 377 19.09 15.38 -15.46
CA LEU A 377 18.37 14.57 -16.44
C LEU A 377 16.89 14.44 -16.11
N LEU A 378 16.50 14.62 -14.85
CA LEU A 378 15.13 14.38 -14.39
C LEU A 378 14.15 15.44 -14.93
N PRO A 379 12.86 15.09 -15.06
CA PRO A 379 11.84 16.01 -15.54
C PRO A 379 11.73 17.29 -14.69
N MET A 380 11.47 18.42 -15.34
CA MET A 380 11.23 19.73 -14.69
C MET A 380 9.94 19.76 -13.84
N THR A 381 9.09 18.76 -13.97
CA THR A 381 7.87 18.55 -13.17
C THR A 381 8.16 18.09 -11.74
N LEU A 382 9.41 17.73 -11.43
CA LEU A 382 9.82 17.26 -10.12
C LEU A 382 9.72 18.37 -9.07
N THR A 383 8.99 18.10 -7.99
CA THR A 383 8.76 19.02 -6.86
C THR A 383 9.16 18.42 -5.51
N SER A 384 9.33 17.10 -5.42
CA SER A 384 9.79 16.42 -4.21
C SER A 384 10.93 15.47 -4.55
N LEU A 385 12.08 15.67 -3.91
CA LEU A 385 13.26 14.84 -4.06
C LEU A 385 13.69 14.29 -2.70
N SER A 386 13.78 12.97 -2.60
CA SER A 386 14.31 12.30 -1.40
C SER A 386 15.55 11.49 -1.78
N LEU A 387 16.68 11.81 -1.18
CA LEU A 387 17.96 11.13 -1.37
C LEU A 387 18.31 10.42 -0.06
N HIS A 388 18.51 9.10 -0.11
CA HIS A 388 18.83 8.28 1.04
C HIS A 388 20.13 7.51 0.85
N GLY A 389 20.92 7.35 1.90
CA GLY A 389 22.22 6.68 1.82
C GLY A 389 23.19 7.44 0.91
N VAL A 390 23.13 8.77 0.94
CA VAL A 390 24.02 9.62 0.15
C VAL A 390 25.46 9.50 0.67
N PRO A 391 26.49 9.45 -0.21
CA PRO A 391 27.88 9.43 0.22
C PRO A 391 28.24 10.61 1.12
N ASN A 392 28.90 10.33 2.24
CA ASN A 392 29.46 11.34 3.14
C ASN A 392 30.79 11.86 2.54
N SER A 393 30.69 12.62 1.45
CA SER A 393 31.83 13.14 0.70
C SER A 393 31.68 14.64 0.42
N PRO A 394 32.67 15.49 0.78
CA PRO A 394 32.59 16.92 0.55
C PRO A 394 32.51 17.27 -0.94
N ILE A 395 33.19 16.48 -1.80
CA ILE A 395 33.11 16.62 -3.26
C ILE A 395 31.69 16.32 -3.75
N TRP A 396 31.05 15.29 -3.22
CA TRP A 396 29.69 14.94 -3.58
C TRP A 396 28.71 16.04 -3.12
N VAL A 397 28.85 16.55 -1.90
CA VAL A 397 28.03 17.66 -1.38
C VAL A 397 28.19 18.93 -2.22
N ALA A 398 29.41 19.33 -2.55
CA ALA A 398 29.66 20.50 -3.40
C ALA A 398 28.98 20.39 -4.77
N LYS A 399 29.02 19.20 -5.38
CA LYS A 399 28.33 18.92 -6.64
C LYS A 399 26.81 18.95 -6.51
N LEU A 400 26.27 18.52 -5.36
CA LEU A 400 24.85 18.60 -5.07
C LEU A 400 24.39 20.05 -4.91
N LEU A 401 25.15 20.89 -4.20
CA LEU A 401 24.86 22.32 -4.08
C LEU A 401 24.84 23.00 -5.44
N LYS A 402 25.82 22.69 -6.31
CA LYS A 402 25.85 23.16 -7.70
C LYS A 402 24.63 22.71 -8.51
N PHE A 403 24.11 21.52 -8.26
CA PHE A 403 22.85 21.08 -8.88
C PHE A 403 21.66 21.95 -8.44
N PHE A 404 21.59 22.35 -7.17
CA PHE A 404 20.51 23.21 -6.68
C PHE A 404 20.55 24.63 -7.25
N GLU A 405 21.72 25.14 -7.65
CA GLU A 405 21.82 26.43 -8.38
C GLU A 405 21.08 26.41 -9.72
N GLY A 406 20.85 25.22 -10.28
CA GLY A 406 20.08 25.01 -11.51
C GLY A 406 18.57 25.22 -11.36
N PRO A 407 17.80 25.10 -12.46
CA PRO A 407 16.37 25.35 -12.46
C PRO A 407 15.58 24.33 -11.65
N HIS A 408 16.10 23.10 -11.49
CA HIS A 408 15.50 22.07 -10.64
C HIS A 408 15.43 22.48 -9.18
N GLY A 409 16.46 23.14 -8.64
CA GLY A 409 16.47 23.56 -7.23
C GLY A 409 15.30 24.49 -6.91
N ARG A 410 15.04 25.47 -7.79
CA ARG A 410 13.90 26.40 -7.64
C ARG A 410 12.54 25.72 -7.71
N ASN A 411 12.41 24.56 -8.35
CA ASN A 411 11.15 23.84 -8.46
C ASN A 411 10.83 22.97 -7.24
N LEU A 412 11.83 22.66 -6.40
CA LEU A 412 11.65 21.79 -5.25
C LEU A 412 10.82 22.47 -4.15
N LYS A 413 9.81 21.74 -3.68
CA LYS A 413 8.98 22.05 -2.51
C LYS A 413 9.32 21.16 -1.32
N GLU A 414 9.77 19.94 -1.57
CA GLU A 414 10.17 19.00 -0.53
C GLU A 414 11.56 18.44 -0.87
N LEU A 415 12.46 18.48 0.10
CA LEU A 415 13.80 17.95 -0.02
C LEU A 415 14.13 17.12 1.22
N VAL A 416 14.48 15.87 1.00
CA VAL A 416 14.98 14.97 2.04
C VAL A 416 16.36 14.51 1.63
N ILE A 417 17.36 14.71 2.48
CA ILE A 417 18.71 14.21 2.28
C ILE A 417 19.11 13.47 3.54
N ARG A 418 19.32 12.17 3.39
CA ARG A 418 19.86 11.30 4.44
C ARG A 418 21.19 10.75 3.98
N PHE A 419 22.25 11.21 4.62
CA PHE A 419 23.59 10.71 4.38
C PHE A 419 23.73 9.30 4.96
N PHE A 420 24.63 8.52 4.36
CA PHE A 420 25.17 7.35 5.04
C PHE A 420 25.85 7.85 6.33
N LEU A 421 25.79 7.06 7.41
CA LEU A 421 26.43 7.37 8.70
C LEU A 421 27.79 6.65 8.79
N PRO A 422 28.89 7.17 8.23
CA PRO A 422 30.23 6.70 8.54
C PRO A 422 30.76 7.37 9.81
N GLU A 423 32.00 7.04 10.16
CA GLU A 423 32.75 7.59 11.30
C GLU A 423 32.95 9.12 11.25
N PHE A 424 32.73 9.76 10.09
CA PHE A 424 32.92 11.20 9.86
C PHE A 424 31.65 11.84 9.28
N LEU A 425 31.29 13.03 9.78
CA LEU A 425 30.14 13.80 9.29
C LEU A 425 30.62 14.92 8.36
N THR A 426 30.10 14.95 7.13
CA THR A 426 30.29 16.05 6.18
C THR A 426 29.49 17.26 6.63
N GLN A 427 30.01 18.44 6.31
CA GLN A 427 29.30 19.70 6.45
C GLN A 427 28.44 19.98 5.21
N ILE A 428 27.23 20.49 5.44
CA ILE A 428 26.33 21.02 4.40
C ILE A 428 25.98 22.47 4.74
N ASP A 429 26.21 23.36 3.77
CA ASP A 429 25.81 24.76 3.87
C ASP A 429 24.31 24.88 3.63
N LEU A 430 23.57 25.09 4.71
CA LEU A 430 22.12 25.22 4.67
C LEU A 430 21.69 26.56 4.06
N GLY A 431 22.49 27.62 4.21
CA GLY A 431 22.23 28.92 3.61
C GLY A 431 22.18 28.83 2.09
N SER A 432 23.16 28.15 1.49
CA SER A 432 23.18 27.87 0.05
C SER A 432 21.97 27.04 -0.43
N VAL A 433 21.56 26.01 0.32
CA VAL A 433 20.38 25.21 -0.02
C VAL A 433 19.11 26.07 -0.03
N LEU A 434 18.89 26.86 1.02
CA LEU A 434 17.69 27.70 1.15
C LEU A 434 17.66 28.85 0.12
N LYS A 435 18.82 29.42 -0.21
CA LYS A 435 18.97 30.47 -1.22
C LYS A 435 18.61 29.97 -2.62
N ASN A 436 19.00 28.73 -2.95
CA ASN A 436 18.81 28.16 -4.28
C ASN A 436 17.46 27.44 -4.44
N CYS A 437 16.93 26.84 -3.37
CA CYS A 437 15.64 26.16 -3.34
C CYS A 437 14.55 27.07 -2.76
N THR A 438 14.23 28.17 -3.44
CA THR A 438 13.36 29.23 -2.90
C THR A 438 11.90 28.82 -2.66
N ASN A 439 11.42 27.75 -3.27
CA ASN A 439 10.03 27.25 -3.11
C ASN A 439 9.92 26.14 -2.05
N LEU A 440 11.00 25.87 -1.31
CA LEU A 440 11.07 24.77 -0.36
C LEU A 440 10.14 25.01 0.84
N GLN A 441 9.26 24.04 1.10
CA GLN A 441 8.29 24.03 2.19
C GLN A 441 8.69 23.04 3.29
N SER A 442 9.42 21.99 2.92
CA SER A 442 9.89 20.95 3.84
C SER A 442 11.31 20.55 3.49
N LEU A 443 12.19 20.59 4.50
CA LEU A 443 13.56 20.15 4.43
C LEU A 443 13.86 19.18 5.57
N VAL A 444 14.35 17.99 5.22
CA VAL A 444 14.85 17.01 6.18
C VAL A 444 16.30 16.71 5.83
N LEU A 445 17.21 17.06 6.74
CA LEU A 445 18.61 16.72 6.66
C LEU A 445 18.95 15.78 7.82
N ASP A 446 19.62 14.67 7.50
CA ASP A 446 20.00 13.65 8.48
C ASP A 446 21.37 13.06 8.13
N GLY A 447 22.23 12.86 9.14
CA GLY A 447 23.58 12.30 8.97
C GLY A 447 24.66 13.27 8.45
N ALA A 448 24.48 14.59 8.59
CA ALA A 448 25.48 15.60 8.26
C ALA A 448 25.51 16.73 9.30
N ASN A 449 26.66 17.40 9.44
CA ASN A 449 26.77 18.64 10.21
C ASN A 449 26.20 19.79 9.39
N VAL A 450 25.42 20.64 10.03
CA VAL A 450 24.78 21.79 9.39
C VAL A 450 25.61 23.02 9.69
N ASP A 451 26.19 23.61 8.64
CA ASP A 451 26.79 24.93 8.74
C ASP A 451 25.72 25.96 8.37
N TRP A 452 25.39 26.81 9.34
CA TRP A 452 24.70 28.05 9.11
C TRP A 452 25.77 29.07 8.79
N LEU A 453 26.17 29.21 7.53
CA LEU A 453 27.01 30.34 7.18
C LEU A 453 26.24 31.62 7.50
N THR A 454 26.62 32.24 8.61
CA THR A 454 26.32 33.60 9.00
C THR A 454 26.92 34.48 7.91
N ASP A 455 26.08 35.04 7.05
CA ASP A 455 26.51 36.15 6.20
C ASP A 455 27.14 37.23 7.09
N GLY A 456 28.37 37.60 6.77
CA GLY A 456 28.91 38.91 7.10
C GLY A 456 28.38 39.94 6.10
#